data_AF-A0A1Y3BUI9-F1
#
_entry.id   AF-A0A1Y3BUI9-F1
#
_cell.length_a   1.000
_cell.length_b   1.000
_cell.length_c   1.000
_cell.angle_alpha   90.00
_cell.angle_beta   90.00
_cell.angle_gamma   90.00
#
_symmetry.space_group_name_H-M   'P 1'
#
loop_
_entity.id
_entity.type
_entity.pdbx_description
1 polymer ?
#
loop_
_entity_poly.entity_id
_entity_poly.type
_entity_poly.pdbx_seq_one_letter_code
_entity_poly.pdbx_strand_id
1 'polypeptide(L)'
;MTSREIVQIILKKFRLNHRDPNLFYLTLEAWIKQTGIPIRSVMTLDDDASPALLQSCYRQKDLKFTLVMRRGENVRIHNQCNHGV
;
A
#
# COMPACT_ATOMS: atom_id res chain seq x y z
N MET A 1 8.49 9.05 1.16
CA MET A 1 7.93 7.94 1.93
C MET A 1 6.99 7.16 1.02
N THR A 2 7.41 5.98 0.59
CA THR A 2 6.69 5.14 -0.37
C THR A 2 5.67 4.23 0.32
N SER A 3 4.76 3.65 -0.46
CA SER A 3 3.81 2.64 0.02
C SER A 3 4.52 1.48 0.71
N ARG A 4 5.62 0.98 0.12
CA ARG A 4 6.40 -0.12 0.68
C ARG A 4 7.05 0.23 2.03
N GLU A 5 7.59 1.44 2.16
CA GLU A 5 8.13 1.93 3.43
C GLU A 5 7.04 2.03 4.51
N ILE A 6 5.85 2.51 4.13
CA ILE A 6 4.70 2.60 5.04
C ILE A 6 4.24 1.22 5.49
N VAL A 7 4.16 0.24 4.59
CA VAL A 7 3.86 -1.16 4.93
C VAL A 7 4.83 -1.65 6.00
N GLN A 8 6.15 -1.49 5.78
CA GLN A 8 7.17 -1.92 6.74
C GLN A 8 7.02 -1.22 8.10
N ILE A 9 6.76 0.09 8.11
CA ILE A 9 6.55 0.86 9.36
C ILE A 9 5.33 0.35 10.10
N ILE A 10 4.22 0.09 9.41
CA ILE A 10 2.99 -0.43 10.03
C ILE A 10 3.25 -1.81 10.61
N LEU A 11 3.86 -2.74 9.85
CA LEU A 11 4.18 -4.07 10.34
C LEU A 11 5.08 -4.01 11.58
N LYS A 12 6.08 -3.12 11.59
CA LYS A 12 6.93 -2.89 12.75
C LYS A 12 6.19 -2.34 13.95
N LYS A 13 5.37 -1.31 13.74
CA LYS A 13 4.58 -0.65 14.78
C LYS A 13 3.58 -1.62 15.45
N PHE A 14 3.00 -2.53 14.68
CA PHE A 14 2.03 -3.52 15.16
C PHE A 14 2.65 -4.89 15.51
N ARG A 15 3.99 -5.00 15.56
CA ARG A 15 4.73 -6.24 15.89
C ARG A 15 4.42 -7.43 14.95
N LEU A 16 4.08 -7.13 13.70
CA LEU A 16 3.83 -8.09 12.63
C LEU A 16 5.09 -8.39 11.78
N ASN A 17 6.28 -8.10 12.31
CA ASN A 17 7.57 -8.30 11.62
C ASN A 17 7.85 -9.76 11.24
N HIS A 18 7.12 -10.72 11.83
CA HIS A 18 7.21 -12.13 11.48
C HIS A 18 6.50 -12.46 10.14
N ARG A 19 5.69 -11.54 9.61
CA ARG A 19 5.02 -11.69 8.31
C ARG A 19 5.86 -11.04 7.22
N ASP A 20 5.91 -11.69 6.07
CA ASP A 20 6.60 -11.14 4.90
C ASP A 20 5.90 -9.83 4.45
N PRO A 21 6.61 -8.69 4.38
CA PRO A 21 6.02 -7.41 3.95
C PRO A 21 5.50 -7.44 2.51
N ASN A 22 6.02 -8.31 1.64
CA ASN A 22 5.54 -8.46 0.26
C ASN A 22 4.14 -9.09 0.18
N LEU A 23 3.65 -9.66 1.29
CA LEU A 23 2.26 -10.12 1.41
C LEU A 23 1.28 -8.98 1.70
N PHE A 24 1.74 -7.74 1.76
CA PHE A 24 0.92 -6.58 2.07
C PHE A 24 1.06 -5.50 1.00
N TYR A 25 0.00 -4.71 0.86
CA TYR A 25 -0.04 -3.55 -0.02
C TYR A 25 -1.01 -2.51 0.54
N LEU A 26 -0.94 -1.28 0.01
CA LEU A 26 -1.89 -0.22 0.37
C LEU A 26 -2.96 -0.10 -0.71
N THR A 27 -4.18 0.16 -0.28
CA THR A 27 -5.23 0.68 -1.16
C THR A 27 -5.59 2.11 -0.75
N LEU A 28 -5.94 2.93 -1.74
CA LEU A 28 -6.51 4.24 -1.57
C LEU A 28 -7.98 4.20 -1.95
N GLU A 29 -8.83 4.52 -1.00
CA GLU A 29 -10.24 4.79 -1.22
C GLU A 29 -10.47 6.30 -1.31
N ALA A 30 -11.08 6.75 -2.40
CA ALA A 30 -11.40 8.14 -2.66
C ALA A 30 -12.88 8.33 -2.95
N TRP A 31 -13.49 9.36 -2.36
CA TRP A 31 -14.86 9.78 -2.68
C TRP A 31 -14.84 10.91 -3.71
N ILE A 32 -15.40 10.64 -4.89
CA ILE A 32 -15.44 11.58 -6.01
C ILE A 32 -16.83 12.22 -6.07
N LYS A 33 -16.89 13.54 -5.94
CA LYS A 33 -18.12 14.35 -6.00
C LYS A 33 -18.15 15.15 -7.31
N GLN A 34 -18.23 14.47 -8.46
CA GLN A 34 -18.27 15.16 -9.77
C GLN A 34 -19.70 15.44 -10.28
N THR A 35 -20.71 14.66 -9.88
CA THR A 35 -22.03 14.68 -10.54
C THR A 35 -23.22 14.67 -9.58
N GLY A 36 -23.05 15.10 -8.33
CA GLY A 36 -24.11 15.11 -7.30
C GLY A 36 -24.32 13.78 -6.59
N ILE A 37 -23.84 12.67 -7.16
CA ILE A 37 -23.79 11.34 -6.52
C ILE A 37 -22.35 11.06 -6.09
N PRO A 38 -22.08 10.80 -4.80
CA PRO A 38 -20.74 10.45 -4.34
C PRO A 38 -20.35 9.06 -4.86
N ILE A 39 -19.29 8.98 -5.65
CA ILE A 39 -18.74 7.72 -6.15
C ILE A 39 -17.55 7.32 -5.27
N ARG A 40 -17.59 6.10 -4.73
CA ARG A 40 -16.45 5.49 -4.04
C ARG A 40 -15.57 4.79 -5.06
N SER A 41 -14.33 5.24 -5.19
CA SER A 41 -13.30 4.60 -6.01
C SER A 41 -12.23 3.99 -5.10
N VAL A 42 -11.80 2.75 -5.37
CA VAL A 42 -10.73 2.08 -4.62
C VAL A 42 -9.63 1.70 -5.59
N MET A 43 -8.40 2.12 -5.30
CA MET A 43 -7.22 1.89 -6.12
C MET A 43 -6.15 1.18 -5.30
N THR A 44 -5.51 0.16 -5.86
CA THR A 44 -4.28 -0.41 -5.32
C THR A 44 -3.12 0.53 -5.60
N LEU A 45 -2.28 0.78 -4.60
CA LEU A 45 -1.08 1.59 -4.75
C LEU A 45 0.12 0.70 -5.04
N ASP A 46 0.91 1.09 -6.04
CA ASP A 46 2.22 0.49 -6.30
C ASP A 46 3.19 0.71 -5.13
N ASP A 47 4.22 -0.13 -5.05
CA ASP A 47 5.21 -0.12 -3.98
C ASP A 47 5.99 1.20 -3.91
N ASP A 48 6.23 1.84 -5.06
CA ASP A 48 6.90 3.14 -5.20
C ASP A 48 5.96 4.35 -5.10
N ALA A 49 4.64 4.14 -5.09
CA ALA A 49 3.67 5.22 -4.92
C ALA A 49 3.93 5.96 -3.60
N SER A 50 3.58 7.25 -3.55
CA SER A 50 3.83 8.11 -2.40
C SER A 50 2.51 8.55 -1.74
N PRO A 51 2.01 7.83 -0.71
CA PRO A 51 0.74 8.16 -0.06
C PRO A 51 0.66 9.57 0.50
N ALA A 52 1.77 10.12 0.99
CA ALA A 52 1.82 11.51 1.47
C ALA A 52 1.59 12.53 0.35
N LEU A 53 2.15 12.29 -0.85
CA LEU A 53 1.92 13.14 -2.02
C LEU A 53 0.47 13.00 -2.49
N LEU A 54 -0.06 11.78 -2.57
CA LEU A 54 -1.47 11.53 -2.88
C LEU A 54 -2.36 12.31 -1.89
N GLN A 55 -2.13 12.16 -0.59
CA GLN A 55 -2.89 12.89 0.43
C GLN A 55 -2.83 14.42 0.27
N SER A 56 -1.70 14.97 -0.22
CA SER A 56 -1.56 16.41 -0.45
C SER A 56 -2.32 16.92 -1.68
N CYS A 57 -2.44 16.08 -2.73
CA CYS A 57 -3.10 16.45 -3.98
C CYS A 57 -4.63 16.47 -3.86
N TYR A 58 -5.20 15.64 -2.99
CA TYR A 58 -6.65 15.59 -2.77
C TYR A 58 -7.05 16.47 -1.57
N ARG A 59 -8.23 17.11 -1.66
CA ARG A 59 -8.84 17.83 -0.53
C ARG A 59 -9.03 16.81 0.61
N GLN A 60 -8.26 16.94 1.69
CA GLN A 60 -7.99 15.93 2.74
C GLN A 60 -9.16 15.10 3.32
N LYS A 61 -10.42 15.47 3.08
CA LYS A 61 -11.61 14.85 3.72
C LYS A 61 -12.15 13.60 3.03
N ASP A 62 -11.70 13.29 1.81
CA ASP A 62 -12.33 12.24 0.99
C ASP A 62 -11.40 11.05 0.70
N LEU A 63 -10.25 10.94 1.39
CA LEU A 63 -9.28 9.86 1.19
C LEU A 63 -9.16 8.93 2.42
N LYS A 64 -9.06 7.63 2.15
CA LYS A 64 -8.77 6.59 3.16
C LYS A 64 -7.74 5.60 2.63
N PHE A 65 -6.62 5.47 3.33
CA PHE A 65 -5.60 4.46 3.05
C PHE A 65 -5.86 3.21 3.89
N THR A 66 -5.79 2.03 3.27
CA THR A 66 -6.00 0.75 3.97
C THR A 66 -4.84 -0.20 3.69
N LEU A 67 -4.28 -0.81 4.74
CA LEU A 67 -3.32 -1.91 4.60
C LEU A 67 -4.09 -3.21 4.32
N VAL A 68 -3.79 -3.86 3.20
CA VAL A 68 -4.44 -5.09 2.77
C VAL A 68 -3.41 -6.21 2.69
N MET A 69 -3.80 -7.39 3.17
CA MET A 69 -3.00 -8.61 3.01
C MET A 69 -3.41 -9.32 1.72
N ARG A 70 -2.45 -9.63 0.85
CA ARG A 70 -2.63 -10.45 -0.34
C ARG A 70 -3.11 -11.84 0.10
N ARG A 71 -4.26 -12.28 -0.39
CA ARG A 71 -4.77 -13.65 -0.17
C ARG A 71 -4.52 -14.47 -1.43
N GLY A 72 -3.65 -15.47 -1.35
CA GLY A 72 -3.50 -16.50 -2.39
C GLY A 72 -2.67 -16.13 -3.63
N GLU A 73 -1.86 -15.08 -3.59
CA GLU A 73 -0.92 -14.78 -4.69
C GLU A 73 0.42 -15.50 -4.52
N ASN A 74 0.97 -16.03 -5.62
CA ASN A 74 2.29 -16.65 -5.66
C ASN A 74 3.38 -15.60 -5.40
N VAL A 75 3.93 -15.58 -4.18
CA VAL A 75 5.11 -14.75 -3.88
C VAL A 75 6.29 -15.29 -4.67
N ARG A 76 6.83 -14.49 -5.60
CA ARG A 76 8.05 -14.84 -6.34
C ARG A 76 9.24 -14.68 -5.40
N ILE A 77 9.75 -15.80 -4.88
CA ILE A 77 10.98 -15.84 -4.09
C ILE A 77 12.15 -15.79 -5.07
N HIS A 78 12.93 -14.71 -5.02
CA HIS A 78 14.18 -14.61 -5.77
C HIS A 78 15.33 -15.02 -4.84
N ASN A 79 15.78 -16.28 -4.94
CA ASN A 79 17.02 -16.70 -4.29
C ASN A 79 18.20 -16.24 -5.14
N GLN A 80 18.78 -15.09 -4.79
CA GLN A 80 20.07 -14.69 -5.35
C GLN A 80 21.17 -15.32 -4.50
N CYS A 81 21.59 -16.53 -4.86
CA CYS A 81 22.79 -17.15 -4.29
C CYS A 81 24.01 -16.42 -4.86
N ASN A 82 24.58 -15.46 -4.13
CA ASN A 82 25.91 -14.95 -4.44
C ASN A 82 26.94 -15.99 -4.03
N HIS A 83 27.35 -16.83 -4.98
CA HIS A 83 28.57 -17.63 -4.85
C HIS A 83 29.74 -16.66 -4.96
N GLY A 84 30.39 -16.38 -3.83
CA GLY A 84 31.65 -15.64 -3.82
C GLY A 84 32.72 -16.46 -4.53
N VAL A 85 33.31 -15.85 -5.57
CA VAL A 85 34.58 -16.28 -6.17
C VAL A 85 35.75 -15.74 -5.36
#